data_AF-M5FPN9-F1
#
_entry.id   AF-M5FPN9-F1
#
_cell.length_a   1.000
_cell.length_b   1.000
_cell.length_c   1.000
_cell.angle_alpha   90.00
_cell.angle_beta   90.00
_cell.angle_gamma   90.00
#
_symmetry.space_group_name_H-M   'P 1'
#
loop_
_entity.id
_entity.type
_entity.pdbx_description
1 polymer ?
#
loop_
_entity_poly.entity_id
_entity_poly.type
_entity_poly.pdbx_seq_one_letter_code
_entity_poly.pdbx_strand_id
1 'polypeptide(L)'
;VHFLQIWAKPRVSRLVPKYFTRHFSDEEKTDKWVKVVAPVEAEGVLDKREGDGPAPVQSGVTMYATLLSEGNSLAHRLPLDGQGKTRKVYVHVVQTSGYNDGSSSGARVKLSGEGKELELREGDGAYIAGLPERELILENVGEGRAEIVLFDTE
;
A
#
# COMPACT_ATOMS: atom_id res chain seq x y z
N VAL A 1 0.98 19.46 -9.46
CA VAL A 1 1.60 18.17 -9.09
C VAL A 1 0.58 17.42 -8.24
N HIS A 2 0.32 16.16 -8.52
CA HIS A 2 -0.56 15.29 -7.73
C HIS A 2 0.27 14.10 -7.23
N PHE A 3 0.49 14.01 -5.91
CA PHE A 3 1.39 13.02 -5.31
C PHE A 3 1.02 12.76 -3.85
N LEU A 4 1.46 11.61 -3.32
CA LEU A 4 1.33 11.26 -1.91
C LEU A 4 2.61 11.62 -1.15
N GLN A 5 2.47 12.34 -0.04
CA GLN A 5 3.58 12.58 0.90
C GLN A 5 3.29 11.85 2.20
N ILE A 6 4.10 10.83 2.50
CA ILE A 6 3.91 9.96 3.67
C ILE A 6 5.08 10.12 4.61
N TRP A 7 4.80 10.32 5.90
CA TRP A 7 5.81 10.45 6.95
C TRP A 7 5.80 9.20 7.83
N ALA A 8 6.93 8.49 7.86
CA ALA A 8 7.15 7.35 8.73
C ALA A 8 8.17 7.72 9.82
N LYS A 9 7.81 7.48 11.08
CA LYS A 9 8.70 7.74 12.22
C LYS A 9 9.80 6.67 12.27
N PRO A 10 11.09 7.04 12.23
CA PRO A 10 12.15 6.05 12.28
C PRO A 10 12.27 5.42 13.67
N ARG A 11 12.64 4.13 13.72
CA ARG A 11 12.98 3.41 14.96
C ARG A 11 14.34 3.83 15.53
N VAL A 12 15.24 4.25 14.65
CA VAL A 12 16.61 4.66 15.00
C VAL A 12 16.72 6.18 15.00
N SER A 13 17.19 6.75 16.11
CA SER A 13 17.43 8.19 16.23
C SER A 13 18.79 8.59 15.65
N ARG A 14 18.93 9.86 15.25
CA ARG A 14 20.21 10.49 14.82
C ARG A 14 20.88 9.81 13.62
N LEU A 15 20.08 9.25 12.73
CA LEU A 15 20.55 8.74 11.44
C LEU A 15 21.12 9.88 10.59
N VAL A 16 22.16 9.57 9.82
CA VAL A 16 22.62 10.46 8.74
C VAL A 16 21.52 10.50 7.66
N PRO A 17 21.11 11.69 7.18
CA PRO A 17 20.13 11.79 6.11
C PRO A 17 20.55 11.01 4.86
N LYS A 18 19.63 10.21 4.32
CA LYS A 18 19.81 9.44 3.09
C LYS A 18 18.61 9.65 2.17
N TYR A 19 18.85 9.51 0.88
CA TYR A 19 17.85 9.62 -0.16
C TYR A 19 17.89 8.36 -1.03
N PHE A 20 16.71 7.87 -1.37
CA PHE A 20 16.52 6.69 -2.21
C PHE A 20 15.46 6.99 -3.26
N THR A 21 15.75 6.59 -4.49
CA THR A 21 14.80 6.66 -5.61
C THR A 21 14.64 5.26 -6.14
N ARG A 22 13.39 4.87 -6.41
CA ARG A 22 13.04 3.60 -7.05
C ARG A 22 12.04 3.90 -8.16
N HIS A 23 12.09 3.09 -9.21
CA HIS A 23 11.14 3.15 -10.31
C HIS A 23 10.49 1.77 -10.46
N PHE A 24 9.17 1.77 -10.65
CA PHE A 24 8.38 0.56 -10.85
C PHE A 24 7.48 0.80 -12.06
N SER A 25 7.55 -0.10 -13.03
CA SER A 25 6.74 -0.01 -14.25
C SER A 25 5.26 -0.32 -13.99
N ASP A 26 4.38 0.04 -14.90
CA ASP A 26 2.95 -0.28 -14.78
C ASP A 26 2.72 -1.79 -14.83
N GLU A 27 3.52 -2.53 -15.60
CA GLU A 27 3.48 -3.99 -15.70
C GLU A 27 3.90 -4.68 -14.39
N GLU A 28 4.77 -4.04 -13.59
CA GLU A 28 5.14 -4.52 -12.25
C GLU A 28 4.00 -4.34 -11.23
N LYS A 29 3.09 -3.38 -11.47
CA LYS A 29 1.96 -3.07 -10.59
C LYS A 29 0.65 -3.70 -11.03
N THR A 30 0.52 -4.09 -12.30
CA THR A 30 -0.75 -4.53 -12.86
C THR A 30 -1.18 -5.86 -12.25
N ASP A 31 -2.34 -5.84 -11.57
CA ASP A 31 -2.99 -7.00 -10.96
C ASP A 31 -2.09 -7.83 -10.02
N LYS A 32 -1.13 -7.16 -9.36
CA LYS A 32 -0.27 -7.75 -8.35
C LYS A 32 0.30 -6.69 -7.42
N TRP A 33 0.64 -7.11 -6.21
CA TRP A 33 1.34 -6.25 -5.26
C TRP A 33 2.80 -6.08 -5.66
N VAL A 34 3.22 -4.83 -5.88
CA VAL A 34 4.64 -4.46 -5.86
C VAL A 34 4.98 -3.85 -4.52
N LYS A 35 6.09 -4.31 -3.91
CA LYS A 35 6.60 -3.76 -2.66
C LYS A 35 7.46 -2.53 -2.98
N VAL A 36 6.95 -1.33 -2.66
CA VAL A 36 7.56 -0.04 -3.03
C VAL A 36 8.52 0.47 -1.96
N VAL A 37 8.16 0.28 -0.68
CA VAL A 37 8.96 0.68 0.48
C VAL A 37 8.96 -0.48 1.48
N ALA A 38 10.08 -0.76 2.12
CA ALA A 38 10.18 -1.80 3.13
C ALA A 38 11.26 -1.49 4.18
N PRO A 39 11.18 -2.09 5.39
CA PRO A 39 12.21 -1.95 6.41
C PRO A 39 13.59 -2.31 5.86
N VAL A 40 14.64 -1.59 6.28
CA VAL A 40 16.01 -1.78 5.76
C VAL A 40 16.54 -3.21 5.92
N GLU A 41 16.03 -3.95 6.89
CA GLU A 41 16.34 -5.34 7.18
C GLU A 41 15.54 -6.37 6.38
N ALA A 42 14.52 -5.94 5.63
CA ALA A 42 13.66 -6.85 4.87
C ALA A 42 14.37 -7.41 3.63
N GLU A 43 13.97 -8.62 3.23
CA GLU A 43 14.51 -9.29 2.05
C GLU A 43 14.29 -8.47 0.76
N GLY A 44 15.32 -8.40 -0.08
CA GLY A 44 15.30 -7.69 -1.35
C GLY A 44 15.52 -6.17 -1.25
N VAL A 45 15.76 -5.63 -0.05
CA VAL A 45 16.03 -4.21 0.16
C VAL A 45 17.50 -3.89 -0.04
N LEU A 46 17.80 -2.93 -0.91
CA LEU A 46 19.17 -2.46 -1.18
C LEU A 46 19.41 -1.07 -0.58
N ASP A 47 20.47 -0.92 0.23
CA ASP A 47 20.95 0.40 0.73
C ASP A 47 21.80 1.11 -0.34
N LYS A 48 21.19 1.34 -1.51
CA LYS A 48 21.75 2.12 -2.63
C LYS A 48 20.76 3.20 -3.03
N ARG A 49 21.27 4.41 -3.27
CA ARG A 49 20.45 5.58 -3.67
C ARG A 49 19.54 5.25 -4.84
N GLU A 50 20.10 4.72 -5.92
CA GLU A 50 19.38 4.23 -7.09
C GLU A 50 19.58 2.71 -7.17
N GLY A 51 18.53 1.95 -7.46
CA GLY A 51 18.61 0.49 -7.55
C GLY A 51 17.24 -0.15 -7.72
N ASP A 52 17.23 -1.47 -7.81
CA ASP A 52 16.01 -2.25 -7.94
C ASP A 52 15.40 -2.58 -6.57
N GLY A 53 14.15 -3.03 -6.57
CA GLY A 53 13.43 -3.46 -5.37
C GLY A 53 12.92 -2.30 -4.51
N PRO A 54 12.35 -2.60 -3.33
CA PRO A 54 11.78 -1.60 -2.43
C PRO A 54 12.81 -0.56 -1.95
N ALA A 55 12.34 0.67 -1.76
CA ALA A 55 13.11 1.72 -1.11
C ALA A 55 13.28 1.39 0.39
N PRO A 56 14.50 1.45 0.94
CA PRO A 56 14.72 1.18 2.36
C PRO A 56 14.13 2.28 3.24
N VAL A 57 13.44 1.86 4.31
CA VAL A 57 13.00 2.77 5.38
C VAL A 57 13.46 2.26 6.74
N GLN A 58 13.85 3.18 7.62
CA GLN A 58 14.27 2.89 9.00
C GLN A 58 13.05 2.81 9.94
N SER A 59 11.95 2.22 9.48
CA SER A 59 10.66 2.14 10.16
C SER A 59 10.02 0.78 9.88
N GLY A 60 9.10 0.35 10.74
CA GLY A 60 8.32 -0.89 10.57
C GLY A 60 7.15 -0.76 9.60
N VAL A 61 7.32 -0.01 8.50
CA VAL A 61 6.28 0.15 7.49
C VAL A 61 6.72 -0.53 6.20
N THR A 62 5.83 -1.34 5.65
CA THR A 62 5.95 -1.84 4.28
C THR A 62 4.83 -1.24 3.45
N MET A 63 5.19 -0.60 2.34
CA MET A 63 4.24 -0.02 1.39
C MET A 63 4.17 -0.90 0.16
N TYR A 64 2.97 -1.27 -0.22
CA TYR A 64 2.65 -1.94 -1.46
C TYR A 64 1.85 -1.00 -2.37
N ALA A 65 1.98 -1.19 -3.68
CA ALA A 65 1.15 -0.54 -4.68
C ALA A 65 0.62 -1.58 -5.68
N THR A 66 -0.53 -1.30 -6.26
CA THR A 66 -1.10 -2.08 -7.37
C THR A 66 -1.92 -1.18 -8.29
N LEU A 67 -1.97 -1.59 -9.55
CA LEU A 67 -2.91 -1.10 -10.55
C LEU A 67 -3.89 -2.25 -10.82
N LEU A 68 -5.03 -2.24 -10.14
CA LEU A 68 -6.00 -3.32 -10.14
C LEU A 68 -7.02 -3.12 -11.27
N SER A 69 -7.05 -4.06 -12.21
CA SER A 69 -7.98 -4.04 -13.34
C SER A 69 -9.43 -4.23 -12.88
N GLU A 70 -10.37 -3.81 -13.73
CA GLU A 70 -11.81 -3.97 -13.48
C GLU A 70 -12.18 -5.44 -13.24
N GLY A 71 -12.99 -5.70 -12.20
CA GLY A 71 -13.45 -7.04 -11.83
C GLY A 71 -12.41 -7.94 -11.19
N ASN A 72 -11.14 -7.52 -11.13
CA ASN A 72 -10.08 -8.29 -10.49
C ASN A 72 -10.05 -8.07 -8.98
N SER A 73 -9.49 -9.05 -8.28
CA SER A 73 -9.25 -8.98 -6.84
C SER A 73 -7.83 -9.39 -6.48
N LEU A 74 -7.32 -8.80 -5.39
CA LEU A 74 -6.04 -9.12 -4.80
C LEU A 74 -6.17 -9.36 -3.31
N ALA A 75 -5.61 -10.48 -2.85
CA ALA A 75 -5.45 -10.76 -1.44
C ALA A 75 -4.16 -10.11 -0.91
N HIS A 76 -4.24 -9.56 0.30
CA HIS A 76 -3.08 -9.19 1.11
C HIS A 76 -3.16 -9.93 2.44
N ARG A 77 -2.21 -10.82 2.66
CA ARG A 77 -2.11 -11.60 3.90
C ARG A 77 -1.29 -10.81 4.93
N LEU A 78 -1.90 -10.57 6.09
CA LEU A 78 -1.25 -9.87 7.20
C LEU A 78 -0.06 -10.70 7.70
N PRO A 79 1.17 -10.15 7.72
CA PRO A 79 2.35 -10.94 8.06
C PRO A 79 2.37 -11.37 9.53
N LEU A 80 3.08 -12.48 9.77
CA LEU A 80 3.33 -13.05 11.10
C LEU A 80 4.34 -12.26 11.93
N ASP A 81 5.11 -11.36 11.33
CA ASP A 81 6.15 -10.62 12.03
C ASP A 81 5.53 -9.72 13.12
N GLY A 82 6.09 -9.79 14.33
CA GLY A 82 5.55 -9.11 15.51
C GLY A 82 4.73 -9.99 16.46
N GLN A 83 5.40 -10.93 17.14
CA GLN A 83 5.03 -11.56 18.43
C GLN A 83 3.51 -11.57 18.80
N GLY A 84 2.64 -12.08 17.93
CA GLY A 84 1.20 -12.21 18.23
C GLY A 84 0.44 -10.89 18.48
N LYS A 85 0.96 -9.75 17.99
CA LYS A 85 0.29 -8.45 18.11
C LYS A 85 -0.67 -8.21 16.94
N THR A 86 -1.70 -7.41 17.18
CA THR A 86 -2.60 -6.92 16.14
C THR A 86 -1.83 -6.15 15.08
N ARG A 87 -1.97 -6.53 13.82
CA ARG A 87 -1.40 -5.83 12.66
C ARG A 87 -2.29 -4.65 12.27
N LYS A 88 -1.67 -3.59 11.78
CA LYS A 88 -2.36 -2.37 11.38
C LYS A 88 -2.09 -2.11 9.91
N VAL A 89 -3.14 -2.06 9.13
CA VAL A 89 -3.07 -1.77 7.70
C VAL A 89 -3.84 -0.51 7.40
N TYR A 90 -3.27 0.32 6.53
CA TYR A 90 -3.99 1.43 5.91
C TYR A 90 -4.04 1.21 4.40
N VAL A 91 -5.25 1.19 3.85
CA VAL A 91 -5.49 1.12 2.41
C VAL A 91 -5.92 2.50 1.95
N HIS A 92 -5.42 2.95 0.79
CA HIS A 92 -5.86 4.19 0.16
C HIS A 92 -6.09 3.97 -1.34
N VAL A 93 -7.26 4.38 -1.83
CA VAL A 93 -7.61 4.37 -3.26
C VAL A 93 -7.22 5.72 -3.84
N VAL A 94 -6.25 5.73 -4.73
CA VAL A 94 -5.68 6.95 -5.31
C VAL A 94 -6.68 7.60 -6.27
N GLN A 95 -6.77 8.92 -6.24
CA GLN A 95 -7.63 9.68 -7.14
C GLN A 95 -7.01 9.83 -8.54
N THR A 96 -7.45 9.02 -9.47
CA THR A 96 -6.95 9.01 -10.86
C THR A 96 -7.82 9.82 -11.81
N SER A 97 -9.04 10.15 -11.42
CA SER A 97 -9.99 10.94 -12.23
C SER A 97 -9.65 12.44 -12.30
N GLY A 98 -8.51 12.87 -11.77
CA GLY A 98 -8.15 14.28 -11.63
C GLY A 98 -8.81 14.95 -10.44
N TYR A 99 -8.49 16.24 -10.21
CA TYR A 99 -9.04 17.01 -9.09
C TYR A 99 -10.57 17.10 -9.19
N ASN A 100 -11.26 16.71 -8.12
CA ASN A 100 -12.70 16.69 -8.01
C ASN A 100 -13.07 17.06 -6.56
N ASP A 101 -13.88 18.11 -6.38
CA ASP A 101 -14.40 18.57 -5.10
C ASP A 101 -15.84 18.08 -4.81
N GLY A 102 -16.43 17.36 -5.77
CA GLY A 102 -17.74 16.74 -5.67
C GLY A 102 -17.67 15.25 -5.30
N SER A 103 -18.73 14.51 -5.66
CA SER A 103 -18.76 13.06 -5.44
C SER A 103 -17.78 12.34 -6.37
N SER A 104 -17.05 11.38 -5.81
CA SER A 104 -16.16 10.52 -6.59
C SER A 104 -16.95 9.74 -7.65
N SER A 105 -16.44 9.76 -8.89
CA SER A 105 -16.99 9.07 -10.06
C SER A 105 -15.99 8.09 -10.70
N GLY A 106 -14.82 7.91 -10.08
CA GLY A 106 -13.75 7.06 -10.59
C GLY A 106 -13.81 5.63 -10.04
N ALA A 107 -12.63 5.05 -9.82
CA ALA A 107 -12.49 3.71 -9.29
C ALA A 107 -13.27 3.47 -7.98
N ARG A 108 -13.83 2.26 -7.86
CA ARG A 108 -14.51 1.76 -6.64
C ARG A 108 -13.91 0.42 -6.25
N VAL A 109 -13.47 0.31 -5.01
CA VAL A 109 -12.77 -0.86 -4.48
C VAL A 109 -13.54 -1.38 -3.28
N LYS A 110 -14.01 -2.62 -3.35
CA LYS A 110 -14.57 -3.32 -2.21
C LYS A 110 -13.43 -3.96 -1.43
N LEU A 111 -13.24 -3.51 -0.20
CA LEU A 111 -12.34 -4.11 0.79
C LEU A 111 -13.15 -5.09 1.65
N SER A 112 -12.69 -6.34 1.75
CA SER A 112 -13.32 -7.34 2.60
C SER A 112 -12.29 -8.07 3.47
N GLY A 113 -12.72 -8.48 4.67
CA GLY A 113 -11.88 -9.19 5.63
C GLY A 113 -12.65 -9.51 6.91
N GLU A 114 -12.42 -10.71 7.47
CA GLU A 114 -13.07 -11.19 8.70
C GLU A 114 -14.61 -11.04 8.72
N GLY A 115 -15.26 -11.27 7.57
CA GLY A 115 -16.73 -11.18 7.43
C GLY A 115 -17.29 -9.76 7.42
N LYS A 116 -16.43 -8.74 7.30
CA LYS A 116 -16.81 -7.34 7.08
C LYS A 116 -16.43 -6.92 5.67
N GLU A 117 -17.20 -5.98 5.14
CA GLU A 117 -16.98 -5.38 3.82
C GLU A 117 -17.14 -3.86 3.91
N LEU A 118 -16.37 -3.15 3.10
CA LEU A 118 -16.40 -1.71 2.96
C LEU A 118 -16.11 -1.35 1.50
N GLU A 119 -16.95 -0.53 0.88
CA GLU A 119 -16.67 0.05 -0.44
C GLU A 119 -15.90 1.37 -0.25
N LEU A 120 -14.76 1.49 -0.94
CA LEU A 120 -13.92 2.67 -1.00
C LEU A 120 -13.99 3.26 -2.40
N ARG A 121 -14.00 4.59 -2.50
CA ARG A 121 -13.94 5.33 -3.76
C ARG A 121 -12.61 6.06 -3.86
N GLU A 122 -12.31 6.62 -5.03
CA GLU A 122 -11.13 7.47 -5.20
C GLU A 122 -11.05 8.56 -4.13
N GLY A 123 -9.87 8.69 -3.52
CA GLY A 123 -9.60 9.61 -2.40
C GLY A 123 -9.84 8.99 -1.02
N ASP A 124 -10.59 7.89 -0.92
CA ASP A 124 -10.89 7.27 0.37
C ASP A 124 -9.69 6.52 0.95
N GLY A 125 -9.72 6.36 2.27
CA GLY A 125 -8.79 5.54 3.01
C GLY A 125 -9.50 4.70 4.07
N ALA A 126 -9.01 3.49 4.29
CA ALA A 126 -9.48 2.61 5.35
C ALA A 126 -8.34 2.21 6.26
N TYR A 127 -8.57 2.30 7.57
CA TYR A 127 -7.68 1.76 8.57
C TYR A 127 -8.24 0.45 9.12
N ILE A 128 -7.43 -0.60 9.08
CA ILE A 128 -7.78 -1.95 9.46
C ILE A 128 -6.85 -2.40 10.58
N ALA A 129 -7.43 -2.95 11.64
CA ALA A 129 -6.70 -3.65 12.69
C ALA A 129 -7.13 -5.12 12.65
N GLY A 130 -6.19 -6.03 12.43
CA GLY A 130 -6.48 -7.45 12.21
C GLY A 130 -5.49 -8.36 12.92
N LEU A 131 -5.86 -9.63 13.08
CA LEU A 131 -4.94 -10.64 13.58
C LEU A 131 -3.97 -11.07 12.45
N PRO A 132 -2.73 -11.47 12.78
CA PRO A 132 -1.79 -12.02 11.81
C PRO A 132 -2.38 -13.19 11.01
N GLU A 133 -1.86 -13.44 9.82
CA GLU A 133 -2.24 -14.50 8.87
C GLU A 133 -3.65 -14.37 8.27
N ARG A 134 -4.44 -13.39 8.69
CA ARG A 134 -5.72 -13.05 8.08
C ARG A 134 -5.51 -12.38 6.73
N GLU A 135 -6.47 -12.56 5.84
CA GLU A 135 -6.44 -11.99 4.51
C GLU A 135 -7.40 -10.81 4.41
N LEU A 136 -6.92 -9.75 3.77
CA LEU A 136 -7.71 -8.65 3.25
C LEU A 136 -7.85 -8.85 1.75
N ILE A 137 -9.06 -8.79 1.21
CA ILE A 137 -9.31 -8.91 -0.23
C ILE A 137 -9.76 -7.54 -0.71
N LEU A 138 -9.04 -7.02 -1.71
CA LEU A 138 -9.39 -5.79 -2.42
C LEU A 138 -9.88 -6.18 -3.80
N GLU A 139 -11.14 -5.89 -4.10
CA GLU A 139 -11.78 -6.16 -5.38
C GLU A 139 -12.15 -4.85 -6.05
N ASN A 140 -11.76 -4.67 -7.32
CA ASN A 140 -12.21 -3.53 -8.10
C ASN A 140 -13.62 -3.80 -8.63
N VAL A 141 -14.60 -3.16 -8.00
CA VAL A 141 -16.04 -3.26 -8.33
C VAL A 141 -16.53 -2.05 -9.15
N GLY A 142 -15.62 -1.13 -9.47
CA GLY A 142 -15.87 0.03 -10.31
C GLY A 142 -15.63 -0.25 -11.79
N GLU A 143 -15.69 0.81 -12.59
CA GLU A 143 -15.30 0.78 -14.01
C GLU A 143 -13.84 1.23 -14.15
N GLY A 144 -13.10 0.61 -15.06
CA GLY A 144 -11.70 0.96 -15.31
C GLY A 144 -10.73 0.50 -14.21
N ARG A 145 -9.51 1.05 -14.24
CA ARG A 145 -8.37 0.60 -13.42
C ARG A 145 -8.30 1.39 -12.11
N ALA A 146 -8.23 0.69 -10.98
CA ALA A 146 -8.03 1.30 -9.67
C ALA A 146 -6.53 1.34 -9.31
N GLU A 147 -6.03 2.51 -8.88
CA GLU A 147 -4.70 2.61 -8.28
C GLU A 147 -4.82 2.58 -6.76
N ILE A 148 -4.15 1.62 -6.11
CA ILE A 148 -4.28 1.38 -4.67
C ILE A 148 -2.89 1.34 -4.06
N VAL A 149 -2.73 2.01 -2.93
CA VAL A 149 -1.57 1.86 -2.05
C VAL A 149 -2.00 1.27 -0.71
N LEU A 150 -1.21 0.32 -0.23
CA LEU A 150 -1.44 -0.37 1.04
C LEU A 150 -0.20 -0.21 1.92
N PHE A 151 -0.41 0.26 3.15
CA PHE A 151 0.63 0.38 4.15
C PHE A 151 0.37 -0.65 5.24
N ASP A 152 1.31 -1.57 5.39
CA ASP A 152 1.33 -2.52 6.49
C ASP A 152 2.31 -2.00 7.56
N THR A 153 1.80 -1.88 8.78
CA THR A 153 2.50 -1.28 9.91
C THR A 153 2.44 -2.19 11.13
N GLU A 154 3.54 -2.19 11.90
CA GLU A 154 3.67 -2.88 13.19
C GLU A 154 2.79 -2.31 14.33
#